data_AF-A0A4V1N136-F1
#
_entry.id   AF-A0A4V1N136-F1
#
_cell.length_a   1.000
_cell.length_b   1.000
_cell.length_c   1.000
_cell.angle_alpha   90.00
_cell.angle_beta   90.00
_cell.angle_gamma   90.00
#
_symmetry.space_group_name_H-M   'P 1'
#
loop_
_entity.id
_entity.type
_entity.pdbx_description
1 polymer ?
#
loop_
_entity_poly.entity_id
_entity_poly.type
_entity_poly.pdbx_seq_one_letter_code
_entity_poly.pdbx_strand_id
1 'polypeptide(L)'
;MRIHSDSFSDGQPIPAEFAGGDAKGFAGNRNPHLAWADVPAGTRSFAIVVIDPDVPTEPELIGRDDVQIPLEQARTEFVHWAMANIPAEVTEIAAGSCSDGFVAKGKTAPKGPTGSGQGINDYTSFFAGSDELKGQYLGYDGPYPPSNDLRVHRYYFHVFALDVETLDLPEPFEAKDLLGAIEGHVLGQAVTWGTYTLNDQAVLPRE
;
A
#
# COMPACT_ATOMS: atom_id res chain seq x y z
N MET A 1 11.45 -15.18 9.23
CA MET A 1 10.29 -14.87 8.39
C MET A 1 10.75 -14.37 7.04
N ARG A 2 10.02 -14.73 5.99
CA ARG A 2 10.23 -14.29 4.60
C ARG A 2 8.86 -13.99 3.97
N ILE A 3 8.82 -13.06 3.01
CA ILE A 3 7.63 -12.74 2.23
C ILE A 3 7.97 -12.83 0.73
N HIS A 4 6.99 -13.21 -0.09
CA HIS A 4 7.08 -13.19 -1.55
C HIS A 4 5.71 -12.89 -2.18
N SER A 5 5.72 -12.62 -3.48
CA SER A 5 4.53 -12.44 -4.31
C SER A 5 4.65 -13.28 -5.58
N ASP A 6 3.54 -13.88 -6.02
CA ASP A 6 3.41 -14.48 -7.35
C ASP A 6 2.92 -13.46 -8.38
N SER A 7 2.50 -12.27 -7.93
CA SER A 7 2.04 -11.17 -8.77
C SER A 7 3.19 -10.35 -9.36
N PHE A 8 4.33 -10.28 -8.66
CA PHE A 8 5.55 -9.60 -9.11
C PHE A 8 6.76 -10.18 -8.37
N SER A 9 7.95 -10.07 -8.97
CA SER A 9 9.20 -10.43 -8.29
C SER A 9 9.76 -9.23 -7.53
N ASP A 10 10.52 -9.49 -6.45
CA ASP A 10 11.10 -8.42 -5.62
C ASP A 10 11.94 -7.43 -6.44
N GLY A 11 11.66 -6.14 -6.25
CA GLY A 11 12.26 -5.01 -6.97
C GLY A 11 11.84 -4.86 -8.43
N GLN A 12 10.95 -5.71 -8.95
CA GLN A 12 10.48 -5.66 -10.33
C GLN A 12 9.20 -4.81 -10.47
N PRO A 13 8.85 -4.38 -11.71
CA PRO A 13 7.61 -3.66 -11.96
C PRO A 13 6.37 -4.42 -11.51
N ILE A 14 5.46 -3.72 -10.83
CA ILE A 14 4.13 -4.19 -10.45
C ILE A 14 3.23 -4.13 -11.69
N PRO A 15 2.55 -5.23 -12.07
CA PRO A 15 1.59 -5.20 -13.18
C PRO A 15 0.44 -4.21 -12.96
N ALA A 16 -0.02 -3.56 -14.03
CA ALA A 16 -1.06 -2.53 -13.98
C ALA A 16 -2.41 -3.01 -13.41
N GLU A 17 -2.70 -4.31 -13.42
CA GLU A 17 -3.91 -4.85 -12.78
C GLU A 17 -3.93 -4.66 -11.25
N PHE A 18 -2.75 -4.50 -10.64
CA PHE A 18 -2.61 -4.20 -9.21
C PHE A 18 -2.50 -2.69 -8.93
N ALA A 19 -2.36 -1.86 -9.96
CA ALA A 19 -2.27 -0.41 -9.82
C ALA A 19 -3.65 0.23 -9.57
N GLY A 20 -3.67 1.32 -8.81
CA GLY A 20 -4.85 2.17 -8.66
C GLY A 20 -5.19 2.90 -9.95
N GLY A 21 -4.17 3.21 -10.77
CA GLY A 21 -4.37 3.78 -12.10
C GLY A 21 -3.23 3.51 -13.10
N ASP A 22 -3.54 3.76 -14.37
CA ASP A 22 -2.63 3.70 -15.50
C ASP A 22 -2.75 4.99 -16.35
N ALA A 23 -2.07 5.04 -17.50
CA ALA A 23 -2.10 6.19 -18.41
C ALA A 23 -3.51 6.55 -18.95
N LYS A 24 -4.53 5.72 -18.73
CA LYS A 24 -5.91 5.91 -19.18
C LYS A 24 -6.88 6.23 -18.03
N GLY A 25 -6.41 6.27 -16.78
CA GLY A 25 -7.23 6.55 -15.60
C GLY A 25 -7.17 5.42 -14.57
N PHE A 26 -8.24 5.21 -13.82
CA PHE A 26 -8.29 4.14 -12.81
C PHE A 26 -8.16 2.75 -13.44
N ALA A 27 -7.37 1.89 -12.79
CA ALA A 27 -7.03 0.56 -13.27
C ALA A 27 -7.66 -0.53 -12.39
N GLY A 28 -7.14 -1.77 -12.49
CA GLY A 28 -7.70 -2.94 -11.82
C GLY A 28 -7.70 -2.84 -10.30
N ASN A 29 -6.75 -2.11 -9.71
CA ASN A 29 -6.64 -1.84 -8.28
C ASN A 29 -6.78 -3.11 -7.43
N ARG A 30 -6.30 -4.24 -7.95
CA ARG A 30 -6.29 -5.51 -7.24
C ARG A 30 -5.17 -5.49 -6.21
N ASN A 31 -5.38 -5.97 -5.00
CA ASN A 31 -4.19 -6.22 -4.15
C ASN A 31 -3.33 -7.32 -4.82
N PRO A 32 -2.00 -7.21 -4.81
CA PRO A 32 -1.14 -8.29 -5.28
C PRO A 32 -1.24 -9.49 -4.32
N HIS A 33 -0.87 -10.66 -4.82
CA HIS A 33 -0.64 -11.83 -3.97
C HIS A 33 0.49 -11.53 -2.98
N LEU A 34 0.34 -11.91 -1.73
CA LEU A 34 1.39 -11.87 -0.72
C LEU A 34 1.36 -13.14 0.10
N ALA A 35 2.46 -13.86 0.19
CA ALA A 35 2.58 -15.03 1.05
C ALA A 35 3.87 -15.00 1.86
N TRP A 36 3.79 -15.50 3.09
CA TRP A 36 4.91 -15.49 4.02
C TRP A 36 5.15 -16.85 4.68
N ALA A 37 6.41 -17.10 4.99
CA ALA A 37 6.90 -18.35 5.56
C ALA A 37 7.95 -18.10 6.65
N ASP A 38 8.37 -19.18 7.31
CA ASP A 38 9.31 -19.14 8.44
C ASP A 38 8.86 -18.16 9.53
N VAL A 39 7.57 -18.23 9.87
CA VAL A 39 6.92 -17.41 10.90
C VAL A 39 7.53 -17.75 12.27
N PRO A 40 7.91 -16.74 13.08
CA PRO A 40 8.45 -16.97 14.42
C PRO A 40 7.48 -17.78 15.31
N ALA A 41 8.03 -18.60 16.20
CA ALA A 41 7.21 -19.27 17.21
C ALA A 41 6.57 -18.23 18.14
N GLY A 42 5.30 -18.46 18.52
CA GLY A 42 4.54 -17.55 19.37
C GLY A 42 3.73 -16.49 18.62
N THR A 43 3.80 -16.44 17.28
CA THR A 43 2.94 -15.56 16.49
C THR A 43 1.45 -15.89 16.69
N ARG A 44 0.67 -14.86 16.99
CA ARG A 44 -0.78 -14.93 17.24
C ARG A 44 -1.61 -14.09 16.26
N SER A 45 -1.00 -13.12 15.58
CA SER A 45 -1.61 -12.43 14.45
C SER A 45 -0.54 -11.84 13.51
N PHE A 46 -0.99 -11.35 12.35
CA PHE A 46 -0.18 -10.53 11.45
C PHE A 46 -0.78 -9.15 11.22
N ALA A 47 0.07 -8.23 10.79
CA ALA A 47 -0.32 -6.94 10.25
C ALA A 47 0.40 -6.69 8.92
N ILE A 48 -0.26 -5.97 8.01
CA ILE A 48 0.30 -5.55 6.72
C ILE A 48 0.26 -4.02 6.64
N VAL A 49 1.35 -3.42 6.15
CA VAL A 49 1.42 -2.00 5.80
C VAL A 49 2.10 -1.88 4.44
N VAL A 50 1.52 -1.09 3.52
CA VAL A 50 2.10 -0.78 2.21
C VAL A 50 2.40 0.70 2.12
N ILE A 51 3.65 1.05 1.86
CA ILE A 51 4.14 2.44 1.82
C ILE A 51 4.88 2.71 0.51
N ASP A 52 4.58 3.86 -0.09
CA ASP A 52 5.33 4.49 -1.16
C ASP A 52 6.13 5.67 -0.58
N PRO A 53 7.48 5.60 -0.49
CA PRO A 53 8.30 6.69 0.04
C PRO A 53 8.68 7.73 -1.01
N ASP A 54 8.21 7.60 -2.25
CA ASP A 54 8.64 8.38 -3.40
C ASP A 54 7.64 9.46 -3.83
N VAL A 55 6.58 9.71 -3.05
CA VAL A 55 5.55 10.70 -3.39
C VAL A 55 6.09 12.13 -3.33
N PRO A 56 5.91 12.96 -4.38
CA PRO A 56 6.32 14.36 -4.38
C PRO A 56 5.68 15.18 -3.26
N THR A 57 6.47 16.02 -2.58
CA THR A 57 5.96 16.96 -1.54
C THR A 57 5.30 18.23 -2.10
N GLU A 58 5.45 18.51 -3.40
CA GLU A 58 4.89 19.69 -4.07
C GLU A 58 3.66 19.31 -4.92
N PRO A 59 2.45 19.30 -4.32
CA PRO A 59 1.23 18.87 -5.02
C PRO A 59 0.88 19.73 -6.23
N GLU A 60 1.33 20.98 -6.29
CA GLU A 60 1.14 21.89 -7.42
C GLU A 60 1.88 21.47 -8.71
N LEU A 61 2.83 20.53 -8.61
CA LEU A 61 3.52 19.98 -9.78
C LEU A 61 2.80 18.74 -10.35
N ILE A 62 1.93 18.10 -9.56
CA ILE A 62 1.29 16.84 -9.92
C ILE A 62 0.27 17.04 -11.04
N GLY A 63 0.34 16.20 -12.08
CA GLY A 63 -0.67 16.15 -13.15
C GLY A 63 -0.60 17.31 -14.15
N ARG A 64 0.54 18.00 -14.22
CA ARG A 64 0.80 19.07 -15.18
C ARG A 64 1.50 18.54 -16.42
N ASP A 65 1.02 18.96 -17.59
CA ASP A 65 1.61 18.58 -18.88
C ASP A 65 2.82 19.45 -19.27
N ASP A 66 2.99 20.62 -18.64
CA ASP A 66 4.01 21.61 -18.99
C ASP A 66 5.30 21.51 -18.16
N VAL A 67 5.34 20.60 -17.19
CA VAL A 67 6.49 20.42 -16.29
C VAL A 67 6.68 18.94 -15.94
N GLN A 68 7.95 18.54 -15.84
CA GLN A 68 8.35 17.25 -15.28
C GLN A 68 8.74 17.44 -13.81
N ILE A 69 8.31 16.54 -12.92
CA ILE A 69 8.75 16.52 -11.52
C ILE A 69 10.19 15.98 -11.51
N PRO A 70 11.19 16.79 -11.07
CA PRO A 70 12.57 16.39 -11.15
C PRO A 70 12.90 15.27 -10.14
N LEU A 71 13.97 14.53 -10.43
CA LEU A 71 14.44 13.45 -9.56
C LEU A 71 14.79 13.94 -8.16
N GLU A 72 15.30 15.17 -8.05
CA GLU A 72 15.76 15.80 -6.81
C GLU A 72 14.61 16.39 -5.97
N GLN A 73 13.38 16.42 -6.50
CA GLN A 73 12.22 16.91 -5.76
C GLN A 73 12.05 16.08 -4.47
N ALA A 74 11.79 16.78 -3.36
CA ALA A 74 11.69 16.18 -2.03
C ALA A 74 10.49 15.24 -1.93
N ARG A 75 10.69 14.06 -1.34
CA ARG A 75 9.64 13.02 -1.26
C ARG A 75 9.09 12.85 0.15
N THR A 76 7.88 12.30 0.22
CA THR A 76 7.20 11.90 1.44
C THR A 76 6.61 10.50 1.28
N GLU A 77 6.29 9.88 2.41
CA GLU A 77 5.57 8.62 2.46
C GLU A 77 4.09 8.79 2.09
N PHE A 78 3.55 7.74 1.49
CA PHE A 78 2.14 7.56 1.19
C PHE A 78 1.71 6.13 1.48
N VAL A 79 0.73 5.97 2.35
CA VAL A 79 0.19 4.68 2.78
C VAL A 79 -0.86 4.22 1.77
N HIS A 80 -0.59 3.07 1.14
CA HIS A 80 -1.49 2.42 0.18
C HIS A 80 -2.37 1.35 0.81
N TRP A 81 -1.98 0.80 1.96
CA TRP A 81 -2.72 -0.24 2.66
C TRP A 81 -2.29 -0.34 4.12
N ALA A 82 -3.26 -0.48 5.02
CA ALA A 82 -3.05 -0.91 6.39
C ALA A 82 -4.06 -2.00 6.75
N MET A 83 -3.59 -3.13 7.29
CA MET A 83 -4.44 -4.22 7.77
C MET A 83 -3.89 -4.77 9.08
N ALA A 84 -4.78 -4.94 10.05
CA ALA A 84 -4.45 -5.42 11.39
C ALA A 84 -5.18 -6.73 11.70
N ASN A 85 -4.73 -7.42 12.76
CA ASN A 85 -5.44 -8.57 13.35
C ASN A 85 -5.71 -9.71 12.35
N ILE A 86 -4.79 -9.93 11.40
CA ILE A 86 -4.85 -11.08 10.49
C ILE A 86 -4.59 -12.35 11.33
N PRO A 87 -5.48 -13.36 11.34
CA PRO A 87 -5.29 -14.56 12.15
C PRO A 87 -3.97 -15.29 11.84
N ALA A 88 -3.34 -15.90 12.85
CA ALA A 88 -2.02 -16.55 12.73
C ALA A 88 -1.98 -17.73 11.73
N GLU A 89 -3.13 -18.35 11.45
CA GLU A 89 -3.26 -19.40 10.45
C GLU A 89 -3.25 -18.88 9.00
N VAL A 90 -3.51 -17.58 8.79
CA VAL A 90 -3.48 -16.95 7.47
C VAL A 90 -2.04 -16.58 7.15
N THR A 91 -1.46 -17.26 6.16
CA THR A 91 -0.08 -17.05 5.70
C THR A 91 0.02 -16.62 4.24
N GLU A 92 -1.13 -16.32 3.64
CA GLU A 92 -1.29 -15.91 2.26
C GLU A 92 -2.49 -14.96 2.13
N ILE A 93 -2.33 -13.91 1.33
CA ILE A 93 -3.40 -13.07 0.81
C ILE A 93 -3.41 -13.23 -0.70
N ALA A 94 -4.51 -13.77 -1.23
CA ALA A 94 -4.65 -14.01 -2.66
C ALA A 94 -4.78 -12.70 -3.45
N ALA A 95 -4.32 -12.72 -4.71
CA ALA A 95 -4.46 -11.58 -5.61
C ALA A 95 -5.93 -11.18 -5.80
N GLY A 96 -6.25 -9.94 -5.46
CA GLY A 96 -7.59 -9.39 -5.57
C GLY A 96 -8.58 -9.77 -4.46
N SER A 97 -8.16 -10.49 -3.41
CA SER A 97 -9.08 -10.93 -2.35
C SER A 97 -9.55 -9.80 -1.42
N CYS A 98 -8.77 -8.72 -1.32
CA CYS A 98 -9.03 -7.57 -0.46
C CYS A 98 -9.43 -6.31 -1.23
N SER A 99 -9.05 -6.22 -2.50
CA SER A 99 -9.45 -5.17 -3.43
C SER A 99 -9.56 -5.73 -4.83
N ASP A 100 -10.59 -5.36 -5.59
CA ASP A 100 -10.82 -5.80 -6.97
C ASP A 100 -11.56 -4.70 -7.73
N GLY A 101 -10.85 -3.59 -7.95
CA GLY A 101 -11.37 -2.38 -8.57
C GLY A 101 -11.17 -1.13 -7.72
N PHE A 102 -10.98 0.01 -8.39
CA PHE A 102 -11.00 1.32 -7.76
C PHE A 102 -12.44 1.75 -7.47
N VAL A 103 -12.68 2.32 -6.29
CA VAL A 103 -14.01 2.78 -5.87
C VAL A 103 -13.95 4.28 -5.61
N ALA A 104 -14.66 5.06 -6.42
CA ALA A 104 -14.78 6.50 -6.19
C ALA A 104 -15.36 6.78 -4.80
N LYS A 105 -14.74 7.72 -4.06
CA LYS A 105 -15.06 8.04 -2.66
C LYS A 105 -14.72 6.95 -1.65
N GLY A 106 -13.96 5.95 -2.07
CA GLY A 106 -13.32 4.94 -1.24
C GLY A 106 -14.20 3.76 -0.85
N LYS A 107 -13.54 2.69 -0.41
CA LYS A 107 -14.18 1.45 0.06
C LYS A 107 -14.53 1.62 1.53
N THR A 108 -15.81 1.60 1.90
CA THR A 108 -16.23 1.75 3.29
C THR A 108 -16.20 0.45 4.10
N ALA A 109 -16.21 -0.70 3.43
CA ALA A 109 -16.13 -2.03 4.04
C ALA A 109 -15.33 -2.99 3.14
N PRO A 110 -14.02 -2.74 2.91
CA PRO A 110 -13.17 -3.61 2.09
C PRO A 110 -13.10 -5.03 2.67
N LYS A 111 -12.91 -6.02 1.78
CA LYS A 111 -12.81 -7.43 2.15
C LYS A 111 -11.45 -7.71 2.80
N GLY A 112 -11.39 -8.73 3.63
CA GLY A 112 -10.17 -9.25 4.21
C GLY A 112 -10.38 -10.62 4.85
N PRO A 113 -9.32 -11.27 5.34
CA PRO A 113 -9.44 -12.44 6.20
C PRO A 113 -10.43 -12.18 7.35
N THR A 114 -11.22 -13.18 7.71
CA THR A 114 -12.17 -13.07 8.84
C THR A 114 -11.42 -12.70 10.12
N GLY A 115 -11.89 -11.66 10.83
CA GLY A 115 -11.24 -11.14 12.04
C GLY A 115 -10.22 -10.03 11.80
N SER A 116 -9.78 -9.82 10.55
CA SER A 116 -8.89 -8.70 10.22
C SER A 116 -9.62 -7.36 10.16
N GLY A 117 -8.91 -6.28 10.51
CA GLY A 117 -9.36 -4.89 10.37
C GLY A 117 -8.64 -4.20 9.22
N GLN A 118 -9.34 -3.36 8.45
CA GLN A 118 -8.80 -2.59 7.33
C GLN A 118 -8.73 -1.12 7.73
N GLY A 119 -7.55 -0.52 7.66
CA GLY A 119 -7.32 0.87 8.03
C GLY A 119 -7.59 1.84 6.89
N ILE A 120 -7.64 3.13 7.21
CA ILE A 120 -7.64 4.23 6.25
C ILE A 120 -6.27 4.33 5.58
N ASN A 121 -6.27 4.54 4.27
CA ASN A 121 -5.10 4.85 3.46
C ASN A 121 -5.08 6.33 3.02
N ASP A 122 -3.94 6.78 2.48
CA ASP A 122 -3.68 8.19 2.23
C ASP A 122 -4.43 8.78 1.02
N TYR A 123 -5.12 7.95 0.21
CA TYR A 123 -6.04 8.46 -0.81
C TYR A 123 -7.19 9.27 -0.20
N THR A 124 -7.53 9.03 1.07
CA THR A 124 -8.48 9.86 1.84
C THR A 124 -8.05 11.32 1.91
N SER A 125 -6.78 11.56 2.25
CA SER A 125 -6.22 12.90 2.34
C SER A 125 -5.93 13.47 0.94
N PHE A 126 -5.41 12.64 0.03
CA PHE A 126 -5.09 13.04 -1.34
C PHE A 126 -6.31 13.56 -2.11
N PHE A 127 -7.46 12.89 -2.00
CA PHE A 127 -8.69 13.28 -2.68
C PHE A 127 -9.59 14.23 -1.89
N ALA A 128 -9.16 14.74 -0.73
CA ALA A 128 -9.98 15.60 0.12
C ALA A 128 -10.50 16.86 -0.60
N GLY A 129 -9.76 17.37 -1.59
CA GLY A 129 -10.13 18.52 -2.41
C GLY A 129 -11.03 18.22 -3.63
N SER A 130 -11.29 16.94 -3.94
CA SER A 130 -12.07 16.55 -5.12
C SER A 130 -13.53 16.27 -4.75
N ASP A 131 -14.49 16.98 -5.34
CA ASP A 131 -15.91 16.68 -5.10
C ASP A 131 -16.35 15.29 -5.59
N GLU A 132 -15.68 14.80 -6.63
CA GLU A 132 -15.93 13.49 -7.22
C GLU A 132 -15.33 12.37 -6.36
N LEU A 133 -14.14 12.59 -5.81
CA LEU A 133 -13.33 11.55 -5.18
C LEU A 133 -13.21 11.67 -3.66
N LYS A 134 -13.63 12.78 -3.03
CA LYS A 134 -13.56 12.92 -1.56
C LYS A 134 -14.39 11.83 -0.88
N GLY A 135 -13.77 11.16 0.08
CA GLY A 135 -14.36 10.06 0.83
C GLY A 135 -13.31 9.36 1.71
N GLN A 136 -13.72 8.30 2.39
CA GLN A 136 -12.82 7.47 3.20
C GLN A 136 -12.38 6.25 2.41
N TYR A 137 -11.08 6.14 2.18
CA TYR A 137 -10.46 5.04 1.46
C TYR A 137 -9.90 4.06 2.48
N LEU A 138 -10.59 2.94 2.70
CA LEU A 138 -10.11 1.86 3.55
C LEU A 138 -9.52 0.71 2.70
N GLY A 139 -8.53 0.04 3.26
CA GLY A 139 -7.89 -1.12 2.64
C GLY A 139 -6.90 -0.74 1.54
N TYR A 140 -6.68 -1.66 0.60
CA TYR A 140 -5.71 -1.47 -0.47
C TYR A 140 -6.24 -0.53 -1.55
N ASP A 141 -5.50 0.51 -1.87
CA ASP A 141 -5.57 1.20 -3.16
C ASP A 141 -4.15 1.31 -3.71
N GLY A 142 -3.92 0.80 -4.92
CA GLY A 142 -2.59 0.52 -5.46
C GLY A 142 -1.86 1.73 -6.02
N PRO A 143 -0.69 1.50 -6.67
CA PRO A 143 0.10 2.53 -7.32
C PRO A 143 -0.70 3.44 -8.26
N TYR A 144 -0.54 4.75 -8.14
CA TYR A 144 -1.00 5.70 -9.15
C TYR A 144 -0.10 6.97 -9.16
N PRO A 145 1.19 6.82 -9.46
CA PRO A 145 2.15 7.92 -9.41
C PRO A 145 1.85 8.97 -10.50
N PRO A 146 2.27 10.23 -10.33
CA PRO A 146 2.06 11.26 -11.34
C PRO A 146 2.68 10.89 -12.69
N SER A 147 1.94 11.10 -13.78
CA SER A 147 2.41 10.82 -15.15
C SER A 147 3.59 11.67 -15.59
N ASN A 148 3.82 12.79 -14.92
CA ASN A 148 4.91 13.71 -15.17
C ASN A 148 6.08 13.56 -14.18
N ASP A 149 6.12 12.49 -13.38
CA ASP A 149 7.24 12.23 -12.46
C ASP A 149 8.40 11.52 -13.15
N LEU A 150 9.61 12.06 -13.05
CA LEU A 150 10.82 11.42 -13.58
C LEU A 150 11.36 10.34 -12.65
N ARG A 151 10.81 10.19 -11.44
CA ARG A 151 11.20 9.14 -10.51
C ARG A 151 10.27 7.94 -10.66
N VAL A 152 10.84 6.75 -10.78
CA VAL A 152 10.07 5.50 -10.59
C VAL A 152 9.77 5.35 -9.09
N HIS A 153 8.50 5.19 -8.75
CA HIS A 153 8.07 4.99 -7.36
C HIS A 153 8.29 3.53 -6.92
N ARG A 154 8.60 3.35 -5.65
CA ARG A 154 8.78 2.04 -5.00
C ARG A 154 7.65 1.82 -4.00
N TYR A 155 7.10 0.61 -3.97
CA TYR A 155 6.00 0.25 -3.07
C TYR A 155 6.45 -0.89 -2.18
N TYR A 156 6.62 -0.62 -0.88
CA TYR A 156 7.12 -1.58 0.09
C TYR A 156 5.95 -2.26 0.80
N PHE A 157 5.88 -3.58 0.71
CA PHE A 157 4.87 -4.42 1.35
C PHE A 157 5.47 -5.05 2.60
N HIS A 158 5.16 -4.46 3.75
CA HIS A 158 5.58 -4.95 5.06
C HIS A 158 4.58 -5.96 5.61
N VAL A 159 5.07 -7.07 6.15
CA VAL A 159 4.31 -7.96 7.03
C VAL A 159 4.99 -8.07 8.39
N PHE A 160 4.21 -7.94 9.45
CA PHE A 160 4.64 -8.06 10.84
C PHE A 160 3.98 -9.30 11.46
N ALA A 161 4.77 -10.11 12.16
CA ALA A 161 4.28 -11.21 12.97
C ALA A 161 4.24 -10.78 14.44
N LEU A 162 3.09 -10.88 15.08
CA LEU A 162 2.81 -10.29 16.39
C LEU A 162 2.56 -11.36 17.46
N ASP A 163 2.93 -11.09 18.71
CA ASP A 163 2.68 -11.98 19.87
C ASP A 163 1.31 -11.77 20.54
N VAL A 164 0.48 -10.89 19.97
CA VAL A 164 -0.90 -10.63 20.36
C VAL A 164 -1.85 -11.05 19.25
N GLU A 165 -3.06 -11.45 19.64
CA GLU A 165 -4.11 -11.89 18.70
C GLU A 165 -4.92 -10.71 18.14
N THR A 166 -5.14 -9.69 18.97
CA THR A 166 -5.90 -8.50 18.60
C THR A 166 -5.23 -7.28 19.20
N LEU A 167 -5.03 -6.27 18.35
CA LEU A 167 -4.62 -4.92 18.73
C LEU A 167 -5.85 -4.09 19.07
N ASP A 168 -5.74 -3.28 20.12
CA ASP A 168 -6.73 -2.25 20.46
C ASP A 168 -6.48 -1.02 19.59
N LEU A 169 -7.28 -0.87 18.53
CA LEU A 169 -7.15 0.18 17.52
C LEU A 169 -8.41 1.04 17.47
N PRO A 170 -8.30 2.34 17.17
CA PRO A 170 -9.48 3.16 16.90
C PRO A 170 -10.24 2.68 15.66
N GLU A 171 -11.52 3.03 15.56
CA GLU A 171 -12.35 2.75 14.39
C GLU A 171 -12.85 4.07 13.77
N PRO A 172 -12.40 4.43 12.54
CA PRO A 172 -11.33 3.78 11.77
C PRO A 172 -9.92 4.07 12.35
N PHE A 173 -8.94 3.22 12.03
CA PHE A 173 -7.52 3.44 12.32
C PHE A 173 -6.73 3.81 11.06
N GLU A 174 -5.62 4.51 11.24
CA GLU A 174 -4.62 4.79 10.21
C GLU A 174 -3.37 3.92 10.41
N ALA A 175 -2.48 3.87 9.42
CA ALA A 175 -1.22 3.13 9.56
C ALA A 175 -0.37 3.59 10.76
N LYS A 176 -0.42 4.88 11.14
CA LYS A 176 0.30 5.38 12.32
C LYS A 176 -0.21 4.74 13.62
N ASP A 177 -1.52 4.52 13.73
CA ASP A 177 -2.14 3.92 14.92
C ASP A 177 -1.75 2.44 14.99
N LEU A 178 -1.77 1.76 13.83
CA LEU A 178 -1.30 0.38 13.71
C LEU A 178 0.18 0.24 14.07
N LEU A 179 1.06 1.07 13.50
CA LEU A 179 2.50 1.03 13.76
C LEU A 179 2.83 1.34 15.22
N GLY A 180 2.07 2.24 15.86
CA GLY A 180 2.18 2.47 17.31
C GLY A 180 1.70 1.27 18.13
N ALA A 181 0.57 0.66 17.76
CA ALA A 181 -0.01 -0.47 18.49
C ALA A 181 0.84 -1.76 18.41
N ILE A 182 1.62 -1.95 17.35
CA ILE A 182 2.53 -3.11 17.24
C ILE A 182 3.83 -2.93 18.02
N GLU A 183 4.14 -1.73 18.52
CA GLU A 183 5.38 -1.49 19.26
C GLU A 183 5.45 -2.42 20.50
N GLY A 184 6.56 -3.14 20.63
CA GLY A 184 6.73 -4.15 21.69
C GLY A 184 6.10 -5.52 21.41
N HIS A 185 5.31 -5.67 20.35
CA HIS A 185 4.63 -6.92 19.99
C HIS A 185 5.23 -7.65 18.78
N VAL A 186 6.15 -7.03 18.04
CA VAL A 186 6.76 -7.61 16.83
C VAL A 186 7.74 -8.73 17.17
N LEU A 187 7.41 -9.97 16.78
CA LEU A 187 8.29 -11.14 16.86
C LEU A 187 9.17 -11.29 15.61
N GLY A 188 8.71 -10.75 14.48
CA GLY A 188 9.44 -10.77 13.22
C GLY A 188 8.77 -9.91 12.17
N GLN A 189 9.54 -9.51 11.17
CA GLN A 189 9.05 -8.75 10.02
C GLN A 189 9.68 -9.28 8.74
N ALA A 190 8.99 -9.10 7.63
CA ALA A 190 9.52 -9.32 6.29
C ALA A 190 8.98 -8.25 5.34
N VAL A 191 9.77 -7.93 4.31
CA VAL A 191 9.43 -6.91 3.33
C VAL A 191 9.72 -7.45 1.94
N THR A 192 8.82 -7.22 1.00
CA THR A 192 9.09 -7.26 -0.44
C THR A 192 8.64 -5.94 -1.03
N TRP A 193 9.15 -5.59 -2.19
CA TRP A 193 8.78 -4.34 -2.85
C TRP A 193 8.72 -4.50 -4.35
N GLY A 194 7.98 -3.61 -4.99
CA GLY A 194 7.89 -3.53 -6.45
C GLY A 194 7.91 -2.08 -6.90
N THR A 195 7.98 -1.87 -8.21
CA THR A 195 8.09 -0.54 -8.80
C THR A 195 6.91 -0.21 -9.69
N TYR A 196 6.56 1.06 -9.82
CA TYR A 196 5.57 1.50 -10.80
C TYR A 196 5.86 2.92 -11.26
N THR A 197 5.54 3.19 -12.52
CA THR A 197 5.63 4.53 -13.13
C THR A 197 4.62 4.63 -14.26
N LEU A 198 4.14 5.85 -14.50
CA LEU A 198 3.35 6.20 -15.68
C LEU A 198 4.16 6.98 -16.71
N ASN A 199 5.42 7.29 -16.40
CA ASN A 199 6.32 8.08 -17.23
C ASN A 199 7.39 7.18 -17.85
N ASP A 200 7.48 7.17 -19.18
CA ASP A 200 8.44 6.34 -19.93
C ASP A 200 9.89 6.86 -19.82
N GLN A 201 10.07 8.09 -19.35
CA GLN A 201 11.38 8.70 -19.05
C GLN A 201 11.81 8.50 -17.61
N ALA A 202 10.95 7.90 -16.76
CA ALA A 202 11.27 7.75 -15.36
C ALA A 202 12.43 6.79 -15.14
N VAL A 203 13.26 7.11 -14.15
CA VAL A 203 14.37 6.26 -13.73
C VAL A 203 14.27 5.94 -12.25
N LEU A 204 14.75 4.74 -11.89
CA LEU A 204 14.92 4.39 -10.49
C LEU A 204 15.99 5.28 -9.86
N PRO A 205 15.74 5.85 -8.66
CA PRO A 205 16.74 6.62 -7.96
C PRO A 205 17.95 5.73 -7.64
N ARG A 206 19.16 6.28 -7.78
CA ARG A 206 20.39 5.60 -7.33
C ARG A 206 20.46 5.69 -5.80
N GLU A 207 20.80 4.59 -5.15
CA GLU A 207 21.08 4.54 -3.70
C GLU A 207 22.25 5.44 -3.30
#